data_AF-A0A090BUI5-F1
#
_entry.id   AF-A0A090BUI5-F1
#
_cell.length_a   1.000
_cell.length_b   1.000
_cell.length_c   1.000
_cell.angle_alpha   90.00
_cell.angle_beta   90.00
_cell.angle_gamma   90.00
#
_symmetry.space_group_name_H-M   'P 1'
#
loop_
_entity.id
_entity.type
_entity.pdbx_description
1 polymer ?
#
loop_
_entity_poly.entity_id
_entity_poly.type
_entity_poly.pdbx_seq_one_letter_code
_entity_poly.pdbx_strand_id
1 'polypeptide(L)'
;MSPTKGIVSQIIALNEDYTKNQIDENSYVNKMGKLEQKLTPLYFSARDVGLAPIECKDRSQQFKNVMAIAHNIILPFSEIGSKTWEKPNRDYLVFSAIKDYRKELLKLEFELEKVHK
;
A
#
# COMPACT_ATOMS: atom_id res chain seq x y z
N MET A 1 12.65 6.23 -6.81
CA MET A 1 11.51 6.49 -5.90
C MET A 1 10.45 5.43 -6.17
N SER A 2 9.86 4.79 -5.15
CA SER A 2 8.89 3.70 -5.35
C SER A 2 7.63 4.18 -6.12
N PRO A 3 7.17 3.45 -7.17
CA PRO A 3 6.02 3.86 -7.99
C PRO A 3 4.71 3.96 -7.20
N THR A 4 4.60 3.25 -6.07
CA THR A 4 3.41 3.27 -5.20
C THR A 4 3.46 4.36 -4.13
N LYS A 5 4.63 4.94 -3.83
CA LYS A 5 4.82 5.85 -2.70
C LYS A 5 3.89 7.06 -2.75
N GLY A 6 3.74 7.70 -3.91
CA GLY A 6 2.88 8.87 -4.07
C GLY A 6 1.39 8.58 -3.84
N ILE A 7 0.91 7.40 -4.25
CA ILE A 7 -0.48 6.98 -4.04
C ILE A 7 -0.68 6.58 -2.56
N VAL A 8 0.26 5.86 -1.97
CA VAL A 8 0.17 5.49 -0.55
C VAL A 8 0.22 6.71 0.37
N SER A 9 0.99 7.75 0.04
CA SER A 9 0.93 9.02 0.77
C SER A 9 -0.45 9.68 0.71
N GLN A 10 -1.13 9.63 -0.44
CA GLN A 10 -2.51 10.13 -0.55
C GLN A 10 -3.48 9.29 0.29
N ILE A 11 -3.32 7.96 0.29
CA ILE A 11 -4.13 7.05 1.12
C ILE A 11 -3.94 7.35 2.60
N ILE A 12 -2.70 7.54 3.05
CA ILE A 12 -2.38 7.86 4.45
C ILE A 12 -3.03 9.18 4.85
N ALA A 13 -2.89 10.23 4.05
CA ALA A 13 -3.52 11.53 4.33
C ALA A 13 -5.06 11.40 4.40
N LEU A 14 -5.64 10.67 3.44
CA LEU A 14 -7.08 10.43 3.41
C LEU A 14 -7.57 9.66 4.66
N ASN A 15 -6.82 8.65 5.11
CA ASN A 15 -7.13 7.90 6.32
C ASN A 15 -7.01 8.78 7.56
N GLU A 16 -6.03 9.69 7.62
CA GLU A 16 -5.90 10.65 8.72
C GLU A 16 -7.09 11.61 8.79
N ASP A 17 -7.53 12.17 7.66
CA ASP A 17 -8.74 13.01 7.57
C ASP A 17 -9.99 12.26 8.06
N TYR A 18 -10.14 11.00 7.63
CA TYR A 18 -11.24 10.13 8.05
C TYR A 18 -11.22 9.86 9.56
N THR A 19 -10.06 9.49 10.13
CA THR A 19 -9.93 9.26 11.58
C THR A 19 -10.18 10.50 12.44
N LYS A 20 -9.99 11.69 11.86
CA LYS A 20 -10.29 12.99 12.50
C LYS A 20 -11.75 13.43 12.28
N ASN A 21 -12.58 12.59 11.65
CA ASN A 21 -13.95 12.89 11.25
C ASN A 21 -14.07 14.13 10.34
N GLN A 22 -13.04 14.42 9.54
CA GLN A 22 -13.05 15.54 8.59
C GLN A 22 -13.71 15.19 7.26
N ILE A 23 -13.91 13.90 7.00
CA ILE A 23 -14.67 13.37 5.87
C ILE A 23 -15.61 12.27 6.36
N ASP A 24 -16.77 12.16 5.72
CA ASP A 24 -17.74 11.11 6.02
C ASP A 24 -17.33 9.76 5.39
N GLU A 25 -17.97 8.69 5.87
CA GLU A 25 -17.72 7.31 5.43
C GLU A 25 -17.90 7.11 3.92
N ASN A 26 -18.95 7.68 3.32
CA ASN A 26 -19.22 7.49 1.90
C ASN A 26 -18.15 8.19 1.06
N SER A 27 -17.75 9.40 1.46
CA SER A 27 -16.63 10.11 0.85
C SER A 27 -15.32 9.34 0.99
N TYR A 28 -15.06 8.76 2.15
CA TYR A 28 -13.87 7.95 2.41
C TYR A 28 -13.82 6.71 1.52
N VAL A 29 -14.88 5.90 1.52
CA VAL A 29 -15.00 4.67 0.71
C VAL A 29 -14.86 4.97 -0.79
N ASN A 30 -15.52 6.02 -1.29
CA ASN A 30 -15.44 6.41 -2.71
C ASN A 30 -14.00 6.80 -3.10
N LYS A 31 -13.34 7.63 -2.29
CA LYS A 31 -11.96 8.06 -2.55
C LYS A 31 -10.98 6.88 -2.46
N MET A 32 -11.12 6.01 -1.47
CA MET A 32 -10.32 4.79 -1.34
C MET A 32 -10.51 3.86 -2.55
N GLY A 33 -11.75 3.69 -3.05
CA GLY A 33 -12.01 2.92 -4.27
C GLY A 33 -11.33 3.50 -5.52
N LYS A 34 -11.28 4.84 -5.67
CA LYS A 34 -10.53 5.47 -6.77
C LYS A 34 -9.02 5.26 -6.64
N LEU A 35 -8.49 5.21 -5.42
CA LEU A 35 -7.07 4.95 -5.16
C LEU A 35 -6.74 3.47 -5.37
N GLU A 36 -7.65 2.57 -5.03
CA GLU A 36 -7.58 1.13 -5.31
C GLU A 36 -7.36 0.89 -6.81
N GLN A 37 -8.21 1.48 -7.66
CA GLN A 37 -8.10 1.36 -9.13
C GLN A 37 -6.76 1.82 -9.70
N LYS A 38 -6.08 2.76 -9.02
CA LYS A 38 -4.76 3.26 -9.43
C LYS A 38 -3.61 2.41 -8.87
N LEU A 39 -3.75 1.89 -7.65
CA LEU A 39 -2.68 1.16 -6.97
C LEU A 39 -2.60 -0.30 -7.40
N THR A 40 -3.75 -0.93 -7.66
CA THR A 40 -3.85 -2.35 -8.03
C THR A 40 -3.04 -2.68 -9.30
N PRO A 41 -3.11 -1.91 -10.41
CA PRO A 41 -2.26 -2.16 -11.57
C PRO A 41 -0.76 -2.09 -11.27
N LEU A 42 -0.33 -1.12 -10.45
CA LEU A 42 1.07 -0.97 -10.08
C LEU A 42 1.59 -2.15 -9.26
N TYR A 43 0.75 -2.68 -8.36
CA TYR A 43 1.08 -3.90 -7.61
C TYR A 43 1.28 -5.09 -8.55
N PHE A 44 0.39 -5.29 -9.52
CA PHE A 44 0.54 -6.38 -10.49
C PHE A 44 1.78 -6.20 -11.37
N SER A 45 2.05 -5.00 -11.87
CA SER A 45 3.27 -4.70 -12.64
C SER A 45 4.55 -4.97 -11.82
N ALA A 46 4.54 -4.64 -10.52
CA ALA A 46 5.68 -4.91 -9.64
C ALA A 46 5.92 -6.41 -9.38
N ARG A 47 4.88 -7.25 -9.53
CA ARG A 47 5.01 -8.71 -9.43
C ARG A 47 5.47 -9.36 -10.73
N ASP A 48 5.20 -8.72 -11.86
CA ASP A 48 5.53 -9.20 -13.20
C ASP A 48 6.95 -8.82 -13.67
N VAL A 49 7.71 -8.12 -12.82
CA VAL A 49 9.14 -7.97 -13.03
C VAL A 49 9.77 -9.33 -12.76
N GLY A 50 10.38 -9.94 -13.79
CA GLY A 50 10.91 -11.30 -13.79
C GLY A 50 11.90 -11.61 -12.64
N LEU A 51 12.52 -12.79 -12.70
CA LEU A 51 13.42 -13.20 -11.62
C LEU A 51 14.61 -12.23 -11.52
N ALA A 52 14.83 -11.72 -10.31
CA ALA A 52 16.03 -10.95 -10.02
C ALA A 52 17.26 -11.86 -10.05
N PRO A 53 18.44 -11.34 -10.44
CA PRO A 53 19.72 -12.00 -10.21
C PRO A 53 19.86 -12.44 -8.74
N ILE A 54 20.62 -13.50 -8.49
CA ILE A 54 20.70 -14.10 -7.16
C ILE A 54 21.25 -13.13 -6.11
N GLU A 55 22.16 -12.26 -6.53
CA GLU A 55 22.77 -11.17 -5.77
C GLU A 55 21.73 -10.14 -5.32
N CYS A 56 20.62 -10.02 -6.05
CA CYS A 56 19.54 -9.08 -5.81
C CYS A 56 18.28 -9.73 -5.21
N LYS A 57 18.31 -11.03 -4.91
CA LYS A 57 17.12 -11.80 -4.49
C LYS A 57 16.44 -11.19 -3.25
N ASP A 58 17.21 -10.89 -2.22
CA ASP A 58 16.67 -10.37 -0.96
C ASP A 58 16.06 -8.97 -1.13
N ARG A 59 16.74 -8.11 -1.89
CA ARG A 59 16.26 -6.75 -2.21
C ARG A 59 14.99 -6.79 -3.06
N SER A 60 14.95 -7.68 -4.05
CA SER A 60 13.75 -7.91 -4.87
C SER A 60 12.58 -8.39 -4.03
N GLN A 61 12.83 -9.32 -3.09
CA GLN A 61 11.81 -9.78 -2.16
C GLN A 61 11.30 -8.66 -1.24
N GLN A 62 12.19 -7.84 -0.67
CA GLN A 62 11.81 -6.69 0.15
C GLN A 62 10.96 -5.69 -0.65
N PHE A 63 11.36 -5.37 -1.88
CA PHE A 63 10.57 -4.52 -2.77
C PHE A 63 9.16 -5.11 -3.01
N LYS A 64 9.07 -6.39 -3.36
CA LYS A 64 7.79 -7.08 -3.57
C LYS A 64 6.92 -7.07 -2.30
N ASN A 65 7.53 -7.23 -1.12
CA ASN A 65 6.83 -7.14 0.16
C ASN A 65 6.23 -5.75 0.39
N VAL A 66 7.00 -4.67 0.14
CA VAL A 66 6.49 -3.30 0.25
C VAL A 66 5.31 -3.06 -0.70
N MET A 67 5.37 -3.58 -1.92
CA MET A 67 4.26 -3.47 -2.88
C MET A 67 3.01 -4.24 -2.45
N ALA A 68 3.20 -5.44 -1.89
CA ALA A 68 2.09 -6.24 -1.35
C ALA A 68 1.42 -5.54 -0.17
N ILE A 69 2.21 -4.98 0.75
CA ILE A 69 1.66 -4.24 1.89
C ILE A 69 0.93 -2.97 1.42
N ALA A 70 1.46 -2.25 0.43
CA ALA A 70 0.76 -1.11 -0.19
C ALA A 70 -0.61 -1.52 -0.73
N HIS A 71 -0.69 -2.66 -1.44
CA HIS A 71 -1.94 -3.21 -1.96
C HIS A 71 -2.91 -3.60 -0.85
N ASN A 72 -2.43 -4.17 0.26
CA ASN A 72 -3.26 -4.53 1.41
C ASN A 72 -3.99 -3.33 2.04
N ILE A 73 -3.45 -2.10 1.94
CA ILE A 73 -4.11 -0.90 2.47
C ILE A 73 -5.43 -0.64 1.74
N ILE A 74 -5.48 -0.88 0.42
CA ILE A 74 -6.65 -0.59 -0.42
C ILE A 74 -7.50 -1.82 -0.75
N LEU A 75 -6.96 -3.02 -0.52
CA LEU A 75 -7.64 -4.28 -0.81
C LEU A 75 -9.07 -4.34 -0.24
N PRO A 76 -9.36 -3.83 0.97
CA PRO A 76 -10.72 -3.81 1.50
C PRO A 76 -11.74 -2.98 0.69
N PHE A 77 -11.27 -2.09 -0.19
CA PHE A 77 -12.11 -1.21 -1.01
C PHE A 77 -12.24 -1.69 -2.47
N SER A 78 -11.65 -2.85 -2.79
CA SER A 78 -11.90 -3.53 -4.06
C SER A 78 -13.36 -3.99 -4.14
N GLU A 79 -13.82 -4.35 -5.34
CA GLU A 79 -15.19 -4.86 -5.52
C GLU A 79 -15.46 -6.09 -4.63
N ILE A 80 -14.48 -7.00 -4.53
CA ILE A 80 -14.58 -8.18 -3.68
C ILE A 80 -14.42 -7.77 -2.20
N GLY A 81 -13.47 -6.88 -1.90
CA GLY A 81 -13.17 -6.47 -0.54
C GLY A 81 -14.35 -5.78 0.15
N SER A 82 -15.04 -4.90 -0.58
CA SER A 82 -16.22 -4.18 -0.07
C SER A 82 -17.39 -5.09 0.30
N LYS A 83 -17.48 -6.27 -0.32
CA LYS A 83 -18.46 -7.32 0.00
C LYS A 83 -17.98 -8.27 1.11
N THR A 84 -16.67 -8.30 1.37
CA THR A 84 -16.04 -9.25 2.30
C THR A 84 -15.89 -8.67 3.71
N TRP A 85 -15.47 -7.41 3.82
CA TRP A 85 -15.15 -6.79 5.10
C TRP A 85 -16.11 -5.67 5.45
N GLU A 86 -16.81 -5.86 6.56
CA GLU A 86 -17.55 -4.80 7.23
C GLU A 86 -16.62 -3.68 7.72
N LYS A 87 -17.21 -2.51 7.99
CA LYS A 87 -16.48 -1.30 8.37
C LYS A 87 -15.45 -1.50 9.50
N PRO A 88 -15.76 -2.12 10.65
CA PRO A 88 -14.78 -2.28 11.72
C PRO A 88 -13.55 -3.10 11.29
N ASN A 89 -13.78 -4.15 10.49
CA ASN A 89 -12.71 -4.99 9.95
C ASN A 89 -11.86 -4.22 8.94
N ARG A 90 -12.50 -3.46 8.05
CA ARG A 90 -11.81 -2.61 7.08
C ARG A 90 -10.95 -1.56 7.77
N ASP A 91 -11.49 -0.84 8.75
CA ASP A 91 -10.77 0.19 9.51
C ASP A 91 -9.52 -0.42 10.18
N TYR A 92 -9.66 -1.59 10.80
CA TYR A 92 -8.54 -2.32 11.40
C TYR A 92 -7.48 -2.75 10.36
N LEU A 93 -7.90 -3.34 9.23
CA LEU A 93 -7.00 -3.80 8.17
C LEU A 93 -6.19 -2.65 7.58
N VAL A 94 -6.84 -1.52 7.28
CA VAL A 94 -6.19 -0.31 6.78
C VAL A 94 -5.16 0.20 7.77
N PHE A 95 -5.55 0.34 9.04
CA PHE A 95 -4.65 0.83 10.08
C PHE A 95 -3.40 -0.05 10.23
N SER A 96 -3.59 -1.38 10.30
CA SER A 96 -2.48 -2.33 10.41
C SER A 96 -1.58 -2.26 9.18
N ALA A 97 -2.15 -2.25 7.97
CA ALA A 97 -1.37 -2.20 6.74
C ALA A 97 -0.57 -0.89 6.58
N ILE A 98 -1.12 0.26 7.00
CA ILE A 98 -0.38 1.54 7.01
C ILE A 98 0.82 1.47 7.95
N LYS A 99 0.65 0.87 9.15
CA LYS A 99 1.74 0.70 10.11
C LYS A 99 2.85 -0.18 9.54
N ASP A 100 2.49 -1.31 8.94
CA ASP A 100 3.45 -2.23 8.32
C ASP A 100 4.13 -1.58 7.10
N TYR A 101 3.40 -0.81 6.30
CA TYR A 101 3.95 -0.11 5.14
C TYR A 101 5.04 0.88 5.55
N ARG A 102 4.77 1.73 6.55
CA ARG A 102 5.74 2.71 7.06
C ARG A 102 7.02 2.01 7.52
N LYS A 103 6.88 0.89 8.24
CA LYS A 103 8.02 0.10 8.74
C LYS A 103 8.84 -0.52 7.62
N GLU A 104 8.20 -1.21 6.68
CA GLU A 104 8.92 -1.93 5.61
C GLU A 104 9.48 -0.97 4.54
N LEU A 105 8.82 0.16 4.29
CA LEU A 105 9.35 1.19 3.39
C LEU A 105 10.65 1.79 3.93
N LEU A 106 10.71 2.13 5.23
CA LEU A 106 11.92 2.66 5.85
C LEU A 106 13.11 1.68 5.75
N LYS A 107 12.85 0.39 5.97
CA LYS A 107 13.88 -0.65 5.82
C LYS A 107 14.39 -0.72 4.37
N LEU A 108 13.48 -0.72 3.40
CA LEU A 108 13.84 -0.77 1.99
C LEU A 108 14.65 0.46 1.57
N GLU A 109 14.25 1.65 2.01
CA GLU A 109 14.97 2.90 1.73
C GLU A 109 16.39 2.86 2.30
N PHE A 110 16.55 2.41 3.55
CA PHE A 110 17.86 2.22 4.18
C PHE A 110 18.76 1.23 3.40
N GLU A 111 18.23 0.10 2.94
CA GLU A 111 19.01 -0.87 2.15
C GLU A 111 19.39 -0.32 0.77
N LEU A 112 18.55 0.50 0.16
CA LEU A 112 18.83 1.13 -1.14
C LEU A 112 19.91 2.23 -1.03
N GLU A 113 19.96 2.95 0.07
CA GLU A 113 21.01 3.96 0.33
C GLU A 113 22.41 3.34 0.39
N LYS A 114 22.55 2.10 0.88
CA LYS A 114 23.84 1.38 0.92
C LYS A 114 24.44 1.08 -0.46
N VAL A 115 23.64 1.09 -1.52
CA VAL A 115 24.10 0.83 -2.90
C VAL A 115 24.58 2.11 -3.60
N HIS A 116 24.14 3.27 -3.11
CA HIS A 116 24.51 4.57 -3.67
C HIS A 116 25.76 5.16 -2.99
N LYS A 117 26.43 4.40 -2.14
CA LYS A 117 27.73 4.72 -1.53
C LYS A 117 28.77 3.74 -2.02
#